data_AF-A0A942SIY6-F1
#
_entry.id   AF-A0A942SIY6-F1
#
_cell.length_a   1.000
_cell.length_b   1.000
_cell.length_c   1.000
_cell.angle_alpha   90.00
_cell.angle_beta   90.00
_cell.angle_gamma   90.00
#
_symmetry.space_group_name_H-M   'P 1'
#
loop_
_entity.id
_entity.type
_entity.pdbx_description
1 polymer ?
#
loop_
_entity_poly.entity_id
_entity_poly.type
_entity_poly.pdbx_seq_one_letter_code
_entity_poly.pdbx_strand_id
1 'polypeptide(L)'
;MSYLHILAIVLPLVFLGYQMVIDFVNLFPFNDIHSRDKRLRKYEVLGNYPPLVVISACFFFNSGLWHWVGFIMTSIIMVMHLFAWWIPYLTGYPNQVRSDYDKYFRNTYKFLPAIKNHIIPDAEHFGVGVLLSLTMIIQGIYLFI
;
A
#
# COMPACT_ATOMS: atom_id res chain seq x y z
N MET A 1 -2.70 -15.74 -22.48
CA MET A 1 -3.01 -14.64 -21.54
C MET A 1 -2.77 -13.33 -22.25
N SER A 2 -3.66 -12.35 -22.13
CA SER A 2 -3.44 -11.01 -22.69
C SER A 2 -2.35 -10.27 -21.92
N TYR A 3 -1.78 -9.20 -22.50
CA TYR A 3 -0.81 -8.37 -21.81
C TYR A 3 -1.35 -7.81 -20.48
N LEU A 4 -2.61 -7.35 -20.48
CA LEU A 4 -3.29 -6.86 -19.28
C LEU A 4 -3.45 -7.94 -18.21
N HIS A 5 -3.75 -9.18 -18.61
CA HIS A 5 -3.85 -10.31 -17.70
C HIS A 5 -2.50 -10.61 -17.02
N ILE A 6 -1.41 -10.60 -17.79
CA ILE A 6 -0.05 -10.77 -17.25
C ILE A 6 0.27 -9.65 -16.25
N LEU A 7 -0.02 -8.40 -16.60
CA LEU A 7 0.20 -7.27 -15.68
C LEU A 7 -0.64 -7.37 -14.40
N ALA A 8 -1.90 -7.83 -14.49
CA ALA A 8 -2.77 -8.03 -13.32
C ALA A 8 -2.21 -9.07 -12.33
N ILE A 9 -1.38 -10.00 -12.81
CA ILE A 9 -0.67 -11.00 -11.99
C ILE A 9 0.64 -10.44 -11.44
N VAL A 10 1.42 -9.76 -12.28
CA VAL A 10 2.79 -9.34 -11.96
C VAL A 10 2.82 -8.10 -11.06
N LEU A 11 1.94 -7.12 -11.27
CA LEU A 11 1.94 -5.87 -10.49
C LEU A 11 1.77 -6.07 -8.98
N PRO A 12 0.85 -6.93 -8.49
CA PRO A 12 0.79 -7.26 -7.06
C PRO A 12 2.10 -7.84 -6.51
N LEU A 13 2.85 -8.60 -7.32
CA LEU A 13 4.14 -9.18 -6.92
C LEU A 13 5.27 -8.13 -6.93
N VAL A 14 5.25 -7.20 -7.88
CA VAL A 14 6.15 -6.04 -7.88
C VAL A 14 5.86 -5.17 -6.64
N PHE A 15 4.59 -4.97 -6.32
CA PHE A 15 4.18 -4.25 -5.12
C PHE A 15 4.60 -4.98 -3.83
N LEU A 16 4.52 -6.31 -3.80
CA LEU A 16 5.08 -7.11 -2.71
C LEU A 16 6.60 -6.91 -2.58
N GLY A 17 7.33 -6.92 -3.69
CA GLY A 17 8.77 -6.66 -3.70
C GLY A 17 9.10 -5.28 -3.16
N TYR A 18 8.33 -4.26 -3.52
CA TYR A 18 8.46 -2.92 -2.97
C TYR A 18 8.23 -2.90 -1.44
N GLN A 19 7.16 -3.54 -0.94
CA GLN A 19 6.88 -3.67 0.50
C GLN A 19 8.04 -4.35 1.25
N MET A 20 8.58 -5.43 0.69
CA MET A 20 9.75 -6.11 1.25
C MET A 20 10.96 -5.18 1.35
N VAL A 21 11.22 -4.38 0.31
CA VAL A 21 12.34 -3.45 0.34
C VAL A 21 12.14 -2.40 1.45
N ILE A 22 10.96 -1.77 1.54
CA ILE A 22 10.73 -0.72 2.54
C ILE A 22 10.61 -1.25 3.98
N ASP A 23 10.34 -2.53 4.21
CA ASP A 23 10.28 -3.09 5.57
C ASP A 23 11.62 -3.62 6.07
N PHE A 24 12.52 -4.02 5.16
CA PHE A 24 13.79 -4.68 5.51
C PHE A 24 15.04 -3.86 5.20
N VAL A 25 14.96 -2.89 4.30
CA VAL A 25 16.09 -2.04 3.92
C VAL A 25 15.88 -0.64 4.50
N ASN A 26 16.87 -0.15 5.24
CA ASN A 26 16.88 1.24 5.66
C ASN A 26 17.30 2.12 4.49
N LEU A 27 16.34 2.86 3.95
CA LEU A 27 16.47 3.80 2.84
C LEU A 27 16.35 5.25 3.31
N PHE A 28 16.70 5.54 4.57
CA PHE A 28 16.60 6.88 5.13
C PHE A 28 17.13 7.97 4.18
N PRO A 29 16.37 9.06 3.93
CA PRO A 29 15.13 9.45 4.62
C PRO A 29 13.84 8.88 4.00
N PHE A 30 13.89 7.99 3.01
CA PHE A 30 12.69 7.45 2.35
C PHE A 30 11.79 6.67 3.30
N ASN A 31 12.39 5.86 4.17
CA ASN A 31 11.75 5.18 5.31
C ASN A 31 12.67 5.25 6.54
N ASP A 32 12.17 4.84 7.70
CA ASP A 32 12.97 4.66 8.92
C ASP A 32 12.56 3.36 9.61
N ILE A 33 13.31 2.28 9.35
CA ILE A 33 13.02 0.97 9.95
C ILE A 33 13.44 0.87 11.43
N HIS A 34 14.24 1.82 11.92
CA HIS A 34 14.75 1.80 13.30
C HIS A 34 13.81 2.52 14.27
N SER A 35 12.99 3.46 13.78
CA SER A 35 11.93 4.08 14.57
C SER A 35 10.78 3.10 14.90
N ARG A 36 10.60 2.06 14.06
CA ARG A 36 9.49 1.09 14.16
C ARG A 36 9.70 0.03 15.24
N ASP A 37 8.63 -0.31 15.94
CA ASP A 37 8.60 -1.42 16.89
C ASP A 37 8.67 -2.78 16.16
N LYS A 38 9.50 -3.71 16.66
CA LYS A 38 9.70 -5.03 16.04
C LYS A 38 8.42 -5.87 15.98
N ARG A 39 7.52 -5.74 16.95
CA ARG A 39 6.23 -6.43 16.99
C ARG A 39 5.26 -5.83 15.97
N LEU A 40 5.22 -4.50 15.88
CA LEU A 40 4.40 -3.80 14.89
C LEU A 40 4.81 -4.19 13.46
N ARG A 41 6.11 -4.22 13.17
CA ARG A 41 6.63 -4.66 11.87
C ARG A 41 6.21 -6.08 11.49
N LYS A 42 6.11 -7.01 12.45
CA LYS A 42 5.60 -8.37 12.16
C LYS A 42 4.14 -8.35 11.74
N TYR A 43 3.32 -7.51 12.38
CA TYR A 43 1.92 -7.35 11.98
C TYR A 43 1.79 -6.67 10.62
N GLU A 44 2.63 -5.68 10.31
CA GLU A 44 2.67 -5.03 8.99
C GLU A 44 3.00 -6.06 7.89
N VAL A 45 4.04 -6.88 8.08
CA VAL A 45 4.41 -7.95 7.13
C VAL A 45 3.25 -8.94 6.92
N LEU A 46 2.64 -9.43 8.01
CA LEU A 46 1.55 -10.40 7.92
C LEU A 46 0.25 -9.80 7.37
N GLY A 47 0.01 -8.51 7.60
CA GLY A 47 -1.16 -7.79 7.10
C GLY A 47 -1.03 -7.41 5.63
N ASN A 48 0.18 -7.11 5.16
CA ASN A 48 0.39 -6.59 3.82
C ASN A 48 0.79 -7.65 2.80
N TYR A 49 1.57 -8.67 3.17
CA TYR A 49 2.21 -9.55 2.17
C TYR A 49 1.27 -10.65 1.66
N PRO A 50 0.60 -11.42 2.54
CA PRO A 50 -0.29 -12.48 2.09
C PRO A 50 -1.41 -11.98 1.16
N PRO A 51 -2.08 -10.83 1.40
CA PRO A 51 -3.08 -10.33 0.47
C PRO A 51 -2.54 -10.11 -0.95
N LEU A 52 -1.33 -9.59 -1.11
CA LEU A 52 -0.72 -9.36 -2.44
C LEU A 52 -0.44 -10.66 -3.19
N VAL A 53 0.02 -11.69 -2.47
CA VAL A 53 0.21 -13.04 -3.04
C VAL A 53 -1.14 -13.64 -3.45
N VAL A 54 -2.15 -13.53 -2.59
CA VAL A 54 -3.51 -14.03 -2.87
C VAL A 54 -4.13 -13.30 -4.06
N ILE A 55 -3.97 -11.99 -4.17
CA ILE A 55 -4.43 -11.19 -5.31
C ILE A 55 -3.75 -11.68 -6.58
N SER A 56 -2.43 -11.86 -6.59
CA SER A 56 -1.71 -12.40 -7.76
C SER A 56 -2.23 -13.79 -8.15
N ALA A 57 -2.41 -14.68 -7.17
CA ALA A 57 -2.93 -16.03 -7.39
C ALA A 57 -4.36 -16.03 -7.96
N CYS A 58 -5.22 -15.13 -7.48
CA CYS A 58 -6.58 -14.94 -7.99
C CYS A 58 -6.58 -14.67 -9.50
N PHE A 59 -5.67 -13.80 -9.98
CA PHE A 59 -5.52 -13.52 -11.41
C PHE A 59 -4.77 -14.62 -12.17
N PHE A 60 -3.91 -15.40 -11.51
CA PHE A 60 -3.20 -16.52 -12.14
C PHE A 60 -4.16 -17.65 -12.54
N PHE A 61 -5.14 -17.99 -11.71
CA PHE A 61 -6.16 -18.97 -12.07
C PHE A 61 -7.09 -18.43 -13.16
N ASN A 62 -7.34 -19.22 -14.20
CA ASN A 62 -8.17 -18.80 -15.34
C ASN A 62 -9.67 -18.91 -15.04
N SER A 63 -10.14 -18.17 -14.04
CA SER A 63 -11.54 -18.14 -13.60
C SER A 63 -11.98 -16.72 -13.32
N GLY A 64 -13.02 -16.26 -14.01
CA GLY A 64 -13.56 -14.91 -13.82
C GLY A 64 -14.02 -14.64 -12.39
N LEU A 65 -14.51 -15.66 -11.67
CA LEU A 65 -14.88 -15.51 -10.25
C LEU A 65 -13.66 -15.12 -9.39
N TRP A 66 -12.53 -15.80 -9.59
CA TRP A 66 -11.31 -15.50 -8.85
C TRP A 66 -10.76 -14.11 -9.22
N HIS A 67 -10.85 -13.69 -10.48
CA HIS A 67 -10.46 -12.34 -10.89
C HIS A 67 -11.24 -11.26 -10.14
N TRP A 68 -12.56 -11.45 -9.99
CA TRP A 68 -13.40 -10.55 -9.19
C TRP A 68 -13.04 -10.55 -7.71
N VAL A 69 -12.76 -11.72 -7.12
CA VAL A 69 -12.29 -11.80 -5.72
C VAL A 69 -10.99 -11.00 -5.53
N GLY A 70 -10.01 -11.17 -6.42
CA GLY A 70 -8.76 -10.43 -6.40
C GLY A 70 -8.96 -8.91 -6.54
N PHE A 71 -9.85 -8.48 -7.43
CA PHE A 71 -10.17 -7.07 -7.62
C PHE A 71 -10.87 -6.44 -6.40
N ILE A 72 -11.82 -7.17 -5.79
CA ILE A 72 -12.50 -6.71 -4.58
C ILE A 72 -11.50 -6.58 -3.43
N MET A 73 -10.62 -7.57 -3.24
CA MET A 73 -9.56 -7.48 -2.23
C MET A 73 -8.66 -6.26 -2.45
N THR A 74 -8.21 -6.04 -3.69
CA THR A 74 -7.41 -4.85 -4.04
C THR A 74 -8.14 -3.55 -3.74
N SER A 75 -9.45 -3.49 -4.03
CA SER A 75 -10.30 -2.33 -3.75
C SER A 75 -10.44 -2.07 -2.24
N ILE A 76 -10.59 -3.13 -1.42
CA ILE A 76 -10.63 -3.00 0.04
C ILE A 76 -9.30 -2.44 0.57
N ILE A 77 -8.16 -2.93 0.08
CA ILE A 77 -6.83 -2.42 0.46
C ILE A 77 -6.68 -0.95 0.06
N MET A 78 -7.16 -0.55 -1.12
CA MET A 78 -7.17 0.85 -1.55
C MET A 78 -7.98 1.73 -0.59
N VAL A 79 -9.18 1.30 -0.24
CA VAL A 79 -10.02 2.03 0.72
C VAL A 79 -9.31 2.18 2.06
N MET A 80 -8.73 1.11 2.61
CA MET A 80 -7.96 1.18 3.86
C MET A 80 -6.76 2.14 3.76
N HIS A 81 -6.03 2.12 2.63
CA HIS A 81 -4.92 3.02 2.39
C HIS A 81 -5.36 4.49 2.35
N LEU A 82 -6.49 4.79 1.70
CA LEU A 82 -7.08 6.13 1.69
C LEU A 82 -7.49 6.58 3.10
N PHE A 83 -8.11 5.71 3.90
CA PHE A 83 -8.48 6.01 5.29
C PHE A 83 -7.28 6.22 6.21
N ALA A 84 -6.17 5.53 5.95
CA ALA A 84 -4.96 5.64 6.78
C ALA A 84 -4.12 6.89 6.46
N TRP A 85 -4.07 7.31 5.19
CA TRP A 85 -3.09 8.30 4.74
C TRP A 85 -3.70 9.55 4.11
N TRP A 86 -4.68 9.38 3.22
CA TRP A 86 -5.19 10.48 2.41
C TRP A 86 -6.33 11.24 3.07
N ILE A 87 -7.26 10.55 3.70
CA ILE A 87 -8.32 11.19 4.49
C ILE A 87 -7.69 11.98 5.65
N PRO A 88 -6.79 11.42 6.48
CA PRO A 88 -6.16 12.17 7.57
C PRO A 88 -5.34 13.37 7.10
N TYR A 89 -4.73 13.29 5.92
CA TYR A 89 -4.04 14.41 5.29
C TYR A 89 -4.97 15.56 4.89
N LEU A 90 -6.13 15.24 4.34
CA LEU A 90 -7.09 16.25 3.87
C LEU A 90 -7.97 16.79 5.00
N THR A 91 -8.39 15.95 5.94
CA THR A 91 -9.40 16.29 6.96
C THR A 91 -8.84 16.42 8.37
N GLY A 92 -7.60 15.99 8.62
CA GLY A 92 -7.02 15.88 9.96
C GLY A 92 -7.43 14.61 10.70
N TYR A 93 -6.86 14.40 11.90
CA TYR A 93 -7.09 13.21 12.73
C TYR A 93 -6.94 13.53 14.23
N PRO A 94 -7.57 12.75 15.14
CA PRO A 94 -7.32 12.82 16.59
C PRO A 94 -5.84 12.77 16.99
N ASN A 95 -5.51 13.48 18.09
CA ASN A 95 -4.14 13.64 18.60
C ASN A 95 -3.40 12.31 18.89
N GLN A 96 -4.13 11.26 19.28
CA GLN A 96 -3.50 9.98 19.63
C GLN A 96 -2.83 9.31 18.43
N VAL A 97 -3.51 9.24 17.28
CA VAL A 97 -2.94 8.67 16.05
C VAL A 97 -1.81 9.53 15.51
N ARG A 98 -1.88 10.85 15.74
CA ARG A 98 -0.76 11.75 15.42
C ARG A 98 0.50 11.41 16.24
N SER A 99 0.36 11.08 17.52
CA SER A 99 1.52 10.73 18.35
C SER A 99 2.24 9.47 17.87
N ASP A 100 1.47 8.45 17.44
CA ASP A 100 2.03 7.25 16.82
C ASP A 100 2.67 7.57 15.46
N TYR A 101 2.01 8.39 14.64
CA TYR A 101 2.58 8.85 13.37
C TYR A 101 3.90 9.60 13.56
N ASP A 102 3.96 10.56 14.50
CA ASP A 102 5.17 11.34 14.75
C ASP A 102 6.31 10.46 15.32
N LYS A 103 5.98 9.42 16.09
CA LYS A 103 6.95 8.45 16.61
C LYS A 103 7.65 7.69 15.47
N TYR A 104 6.91 7.27 14.45
CA TYR A 104 7.43 6.39 13.40
C TYR A 104 7.90 7.14 12.14
N PHE A 105 7.21 8.22 11.75
CA PHE A 105 7.34 8.83 10.42
C PHE A 105 7.74 10.31 10.44
N ARG A 106 8.03 10.90 11.61
CA ARG A 106 8.40 12.34 11.66
C ARG A 106 9.65 12.66 10.86
N ASN A 107 10.64 11.76 10.87
CA ASN A 107 11.95 11.96 10.25
C ASN A 107 12.04 11.49 8.80
N THR A 108 10.97 10.92 8.24
CA THR A 108 10.94 10.46 6.84
C THR A 108 10.59 11.60 5.88
N TYR A 109 11.02 11.46 4.63
CA TYR A 109 10.80 12.42 3.57
C TYR A 109 9.33 12.50 3.18
N LYS A 110 8.82 13.71 2.92
CA LYS A 110 7.42 13.98 2.59
C LYS A 110 7.37 14.80 1.32
N PHE A 111 6.73 14.28 0.28
CA PHE A 111 6.57 14.99 -0.99
C PHE A 111 5.55 16.13 -0.89
N LEU A 112 4.51 15.92 -0.09
CA LEU A 112 3.36 16.82 -0.01
C LEU A 112 3.62 17.95 0.99
N PRO A 113 3.09 19.16 0.73
CA PRO A 113 3.17 20.26 1.68
C PRO A 113 2.35 19.97 2.94
N ALA A 114 2.74 20.54 4.07
CA ALA A 114 2.00 20.40 5.31
C ALA A 114 0.66 21.16 5.25
N ILE A 115 -0.43 20.49 5.64
CA ILE A 115 -1.74 21.11 5.86
C ILE A 115 -2.00 21.17 7.36
N LYS A 116 -1.92 22.36 7.95
CA LYS A 116 -2.08 22.57 9.40
C LYS A 116 -1.22 21.56 10.20
N ASN A 117 -1.87 20.72 10.98
CA ASN A 117 -1.31 19.69 11.85
C ASN A 117 -1.69 18.28 11.38
N HIS A 118 -2.05 18.12 10.11
CA HIS A 118 -2.54 16.86 9.56
C HIS A 118 -1.38 15.87 9.37
N ILE A 119 -1.73 14.58 9.33
CA ILE A 119 -0.81 13.50 8.97
C ILE A 119 -0.45 13.66 7.50
N ILE A 120 0.83 13.53 7.15
CA ILE A 120 1.29 13.66 5.77
C ILE A 120 1.79 12.28 5.33
N PRO A 121 1.28 11.70 4.22
CA PRO A 121 1.86 10.50 3.64
C PRO A 121 3.33 10.77 3.35
N ASP A 122 4.21 9.98 3.98
CA ASP A 122 5.62 10.05 3.70
C ASP A 122 5.96 9.28 2.42
N ALA A 123 7.23 9.30 2.04
CA ALA A 123 7.66 8.83 0.72
C ALA A 123 7.32 7.35 0.47
N GLU A 124 7.50 6.49 1.49
CA GLU A 124 7.19 5.08 1.36
C GLU A 124 5.68 4.83 1.16
N HIS A 125 4.81 5.50 1.92
CA HIS A 125 3.37 5.33 1.83
C HIS A 125 2.79 5.99 0.57
N PHE A 126 3.42 7.06 0.09
CA PHE A 126 3.10 7.61 -1.23
C PHE A 126 3.40 6.58 -2.34
N GLY A 127 4.55 5.91 -2.29
CA GLY A 127 4.90 4.84 -3.23
C GLY A 127 3.97 3.62 -3.14
N VAL A 128 3.53 3.24 -1.93
CA VAL A 128 2.45 2.26 -1.73
C VAL A 128 1.19 2.67 -2.50
N GLY A 129 0.74 3.92 -2.34
CA GLY A 129 -0.43 4.45 -3.02
C GLY A 129 -0.33 4.42 -4.55
N VAL A 130 0.83 4.74 -5.11
CA VAL A 130 1.09 4.67 -6.56
C VAL A 130 0.96 3.23 -7.08
N LEU A 131 1.68 2.28 -6.47
CA LEU A 131 1.68 0.88 -6.94
C LEU A 131 0.31 0.22 -6.77
N LEU A 132 -0.39 0.51 -5.67
CA LEU A 132 -1.75 0.03 -5.43
C LEU A 132 -2.74 0.61 -6.45
N SER A 133 -2.61 1.90 -6.79
CA SER A 133 -3.47 2.54 -7.80
C SER A 133 -3.25 1.93 -9.18
N LEU A 134 -1.99 1.74 -9.59
CA LEU A 134 -1.65 1.09 -10.85
C LEU A 134 -2.20 -0.34 -10.91
N THR A 135 -2.05 -1.10 -9.83
CA THR A 135 -2.58 -2.46 -9.73
C THR A 135 -4.10 -2.47 -9.91
N MET A 136 -4.82 -1.62 -9.17
CA MET A 136 -6.27 -1.53 -9.25
C MET A 136 -6.77 -1.10 -10.64
N ILE A 137 -6.11 -0.11 -11.26
CA ILE A 137 -6.47 0.38 -12.59
C ILE A 137 -6.30 -0.72 -13.64
N ILE A 138 -5.17 -1.44 -13.64
CA ILE A 138 -4.91 -2.51 -14.61
C ILE A 138 -5.90 -3.66 -14.44
N GLN A 139 -6.17 -4.07 -13.20
CA GLN A 139 -7.17 -5.11 -12.92
C GLN A 139 -8.58 -4.67 -13.35
N GLY A 140 -8.93 -3.41 -13.12
CA GLY A 140 -10.20 -2.83 -13.58
C GLY A 140 -10.30 -2.87 -15.10
N ILE A 141 -9.31 -2.34 -15.82
CA ILE A 141 -9.30 -2.38 -17.30
C ILE A 141 -9.46 -3.81 -17.78
N TYR A 142 -8.69 -4.77 -17.23
CA TYR A 142 -8.78 -6.17 -17.62
C TYR A 142 -10.16 -6.80 -17.41
N LEU A 143 -10.90 -6.40 -16.36
CA LEU A 143 -12.21 -6.97 -16.04
C LEU A 143 -13.36 -6.35 -16.82
N PHE A 144 -13.25 -5.08 -17.21
CA PHE A 144 -14.36 -4.30 -17.76
C PHE A 144 -14.23 -3.99 -19.25
N ILE A 145 -13.07 -4.22 -19.86
CA ILE A 145 -12.77 -3.95 -21.29
C ILE A 145 -12.27 -5.23 -21.95
#